data_AF-A0A9Y1ZBD8-F1
#
_entry.id   AF-A0A9Y1ZBD8-F1
#
_cell.length_a   1.000
_cell.length_b   1.000
_cell.length_c   1.000
_cell.angle_alpha   90.00
_cell.angle_beta   90.00
_cell.angle_gamma   90.00
#
_symmetry.space_group_name_H-M   'P 1'
#
loop_
_entity.id
_entity.type
_entity.pdbx_description
1 polymer ?
#
loop_
_entity_poly.entity_id
_entity_poly.type
_entity_poly.pdbx_seq_one_letter_code
_entity_poly.pdbx_strand_id
1 'polypeptide(L)'
;MSRLTPDEIEQLAEAFDEYHHEEYPETHPSVENRLTNLLTKQDHLTTSDVADAMEWKLEGQGGRFERYKSKLESVPPEYVELITEAAFMLDDTRQQMKTLYAIPGVGYATATVLMAFNNPVDYAVGDRYINEVILGLEDTQVTLSNYEDLLSELRKRNLSGLDLRTVEKAYYQAHLQRTNQGQ
;
A
#
# COMPACT_ATOMS: atom_id res chain seq x y z
N MET A 1 -0.27 -7.11 -19.38
CA MET A 1 -0.34 -5.66 -19.61
C MET A 1 0.95 -5.17 -20.25
N SER A 2 0.90 -4.30 -21.26
CA SER A 2 2.11 -3.68 -21.84
C SER A 2 2.80 -2.77 -20.82
N ARG A 3 4.09 -2.55 -21.02
CA ARG A 3 4.88 -1.60 -20.22
C ARG A 3 4.42 -0.16 -20.52
N LEU A 4 4.28 0.65 -19.48
CA LEU A 4 3.93 2.07 -19.59
C LEU A 4 5.20 2.91 -19.81
N THR A 5 5.08 4.00 -20.56
CA THR A 5 6.13 5.03 -20.67
C THR A 5 6.16 5.90 -19.40
N PRO A 6 7.25 6.66 -19.15
CA PRO A 6 7.30 7.58 -18.00
C PRO A 6 6.13 8.57 -17.96
N ASP A 7 5.81 9.21 -19.09
CA ASP A 7 4.71 10.18 -19.19
C ASP A 7 3.36 9.52 -18.91
N GLU A 8 3.15 8.28 -19.39
CA GLU A 8 1.94 7.51 -19.08
C GLU A 8 1.85 7.17 -17.58
N ILE A 9 2.97 6.84 -16.94
CA ILE A 9 3.01 6.55 -15.50
C ILE A 9 2.58 7.78 -14.70
N GLU A 10 3.15 8.94 -14.99
CA GLU A 10 2.82 10.18 -14.28
C GLU A 10 1.34 10.54 -14.46
N GLN A 11 0.83 10.53 -15.70
CA GLN A 11 -0.58 10.85 -15.97
C GLN A 11 -1.55 9.88 -15.30
N LEU A 12 -1.25 8.58 -15.32
CA LEU A 12 -2.13 7.58 -14.70
C LEU A 12 -2.04 7.61 -13.17
N ALA A 13 -0.88 7.94 -12.60
CA ALA A 13 -0.73 8.13 -11.16
C ALA A 13 -1.48 9.38 -10.68
N GLU A 14 -1.44 10.48 -11.44
CA GLU A 14 -2.23 11.68 -11.17
C GLU A 14 -3.74 11.38 -11.25
N ALA A 15 -4.18 10.69 -12.31
CA ALA A 15 -5.57 10.28 -12.46
C ALA A 15 -6.04 9.30 -11.35
N PHE A 16 -5.13 8.50 -10.78
CA PHE A 16 -5.43 7.70 -9.59
C PHE A 16 -5.75 8.61 -8.40
N ASP A 17 -4.89 9.60 -8.14
CA ASP A 17 -5.04 10.51 -7.01
C ASP A 17 -6.30 11.39 -7.16
N GLU A 18 -6.59 11.88 -8.37
CA GLU A 18 -7.83 12.61 -8.67
C GLU A 18 -9.08 11.77 -8.44
N TYR A 19 -9.13 10.55 -9.00
CA TYR A 19 -10.28 9.66 -8.83
C TYR A 19 -10.55 9.33 -7.36
N HIS A 20 -9.51 8.99 -6.60
CA HIS A 20 -9.67 8.70 -5.17
C HIS A 20 -9.95 9.96 -4.34
N HIS A 21 -9.53 11.14 -4.79
CA HIS A 21 -9.95 12.40 -4.17
C HIS A 21 -11.44 12.68 -4.36
N GLU A 22 -11.99 12.40 -5.55
CA GLU A 22 -13.42 12.61 -5.84
C GLU A 22 -14.30 11.56 -5.17
N GLU A 23 -13.91 10.28 -5.25
CA GLU A 23 -14.71 9.16 -4.73
C GLU A 23 -14.59 9.05 -3.20
N TYR A 24 -13.42 9.37 -2.64
CA TYR A 24 -13.09 9.21 -1.22
C TYR A 24 -12.41 10.47 -0.63
N PRO A 25 -13.10 11.63 -0.64
CA PRO A 25 -12.52 12.92 -0.29
C PRO A 25 -12.05 13.02 1.16
N GLU A 26 -12.62 12.23 2.06
CA GLU A 26 -12.30 12.27 3.50
C GLU A 26 -11.12 11.37 3.88
N THR A 27 -10.85 10.29 3.12
CA THR A 27 -9.99 9.17 3.55
C THR A 27 -8.74 8.95 2.69
N HIS A 28 -8.76 9.16 1.36
CA HIS A 28 -7.64 8.69 0.52
C HIS A 28 -6.44 9.64 0.41
N PRO A 29 -6.59 10.88 -0.11
CA PRO A 29 -5.43 11.77 -0.31
C PRO A 29 -4.92 12.35 1.01
N SER A 30 -5.78 12.42 2.03
CA SER A 30 -5.44 12.95 3.35
C SER A 30 -4.59 11.97 4.15
N VAL A 31 -4.84 10.66 4.05
CA VAL A 31 -4.15 9.64 4.86
C VAL A 31 -2.76 9.32 4.32
N GLU A 32 -2.61 9.00 3.03
CA GLU A 32 -1.30 8.70 2.44
C GLU A 32 -0.31 9.85 2.67
N ASN A 33 -0.70 11.07 2.29
CA ASN A 33 0.16 12.25 2.46
C ASN A 33 0.45 12.55 3.94
N ARG A 34 -0.55 12.44 4.83
CA ARG A 34 -0.34 12.68 6.26
C ARG A 34 0.61 11.66 6.86
N LEU A 35 0.44 10.38 6.57
CA LEU A 35 1.26 9.30 7.12
C LEU A 35 2.68 9.33 6.56
N THR A 36 2.85 9.57 5.26
CA THR A 36 4.18 9.79 4.67
C THR A 36 4.88 10.98 5.33
N ASN A 37 4.20 12.12 5.47
CA ASN A 37 4.78 13.29 6.15
C ASN A 37 5.06 13.05 7.64
N LEU A 38 4.24 12.27 8.33
CA LEU A 38 4.47 11.88 9.72
C LEU A 38 5.76 11.07 9.84
N LEU A 39 5.93 10.06 8.98
CA LEU A 39 7.09 9.17 8.98
C LEU A 39 8.41 9.86 8.58
N THR A 40 8.35 11.03 7.94
CA THR A 40 9.56 11.88 7.78
C THR A 40 10.01 12.57 9.08
N LYS A 41 9.15 12.61 10.11
CA LYS A 41 9.39 13.34 11.38
C LYS A 41 9.55 12.42 12.58
N GLN A 42 9.03 11.19 12.51
CA GLN A 42 9.11 10.19 13.56
C GLN A 42 9.20 8.80 12.94
N ASP A 43 9.85 7.88 13.65
CA ASP A 43 10.17 6.55 13.11
C ASP A 43 9.11 5.48 13.44
N HIS A 44 7.94 5.87 13.96
CA HIS A 44 6.88 4.94 14.38
C HIS A 44 5.48 5.49 14.04
N LEU A 45 4.46 4.62 14.14
CA LEU A 45 3.06 4.96 13.98
C LEU A 45 2.27 4.64 15.26
N THR A 46 1.28 5.48 15.55
CA THR A 46 0.34 5.22 16.64
C THR A 46 -0.74 4.21 16.22
N THR A 47 -1.52 3.72 17.20
CA THR A 47 -2.72 2.91 16.92
C THR A 47 -3.68 3.60 15.95
N SER A 48 -3.86 4.91 16.06
CA SER A 48 -4.74 5.67 15.16
C SER A 48 -4.19 5.69 13.74
N ASP A 49 -2.89 5.92 13.58
CA ASP A 49 -2.25 5.97 12.26
C ASP A 49 -2.34 4.63 11.52
N VAL A 50 -2.14 3.52 12.24
CA VAL A 50 -2.30 2.17 11.68
C VAL A 50 -3.77 1.90 11.34
N ALA A 51 -4.71 2.36 12.17
CA ALA A 51 -6.14 2.25 11.87
C ALA A 51 -6.51 3.03 10.60
N ASP A 52 -5.98 4.24 10.41
CA ASP A 52 -6.24 5.05 9.22
C ASP A 52 -5.69 4.37 7.95
N ALA A 53 -4.47 3.80 8.01
CA ALA A 53 -3.92 3.02 6.90
C ALA A 53 -4.72 1.73 6.62
N MET A 54 -5.29 1.11 7.65
CA MET A 54 -6.18 -0.04 7.51
C MET A 54 -7.51 0.35 6.85
N GLU A 55 -8.10 1.48 7.25
CA GLU A 55 -9.31 2.03 6.66
C GLU A 55 -9.08 2.33 5.18
N TRP A 56 -8.00 3.05 4.87
CA TRP A 56 -7.55 3.35 3.51
C TRP A 56 -7.48 2.09 2.62
N LYS A 57 -6.94 0.98 3.16
CA LYS A 57 -6.78 -0.27 2.40
C LYS A 57 -8.07 -1.09 2.27
N LEU A 58 -8.94 -1.00 3.26
CA LEU A 58 -10.15 -1.84 3.38
C LEU A 58 -11.42 -1.09 3.03
N GLU A 59 -11.30 0.15 2.56
CA GLU A 59 -12.40 0.98 2.14
C GLU A 59 -13.28 0.24 1.11
N GLY A 60 -14.60 0.37 1.28
CA GLY A 60 -15.58 -0.38 0.49
C GLY A 60 -15.69 -1.88 0.82
N GLN A 61 -14.86 -2.44 1.72
CA GLN A 61 -14.89 -3.89 2.06
C GLN A 61 -15.76 -4.26 3.28
N GLY A 62 -16.76 -3.44 3.62
CA GLY A 62 -17.74 -3.68 4.67
C GLY A 62 -17.15 -3.76 6.09
N GLY A 63 -17.85 -4.38 7.04
CA GLY A 63 -17.46 -4.50 8.47
C GLY A 63 -16.14 -5.27 8.76
N ARG A 64 -15.33 -5.55 7.74
CA ARG A 64 -13.96 -6.07 7.88
C ARG A 64 -13.07 -5.07 8.59
N PHE A 65 -13.20 -3.78 8.28
CA PHE A 65 -12.43 -2.73 8.94
C PHE A 65 -12.67 -2.75 10.45
N GLU A 66 -13.92 -2.63 10.90
CA GLU A 66 -14.30 -2.69 12.32
C GLU A 66 -13.76 -3.92 13.04
N ARG A 67 -13.85 -5.09 12.40
CA ARG A 67 -13.32 -6.34 12.98
C ARG A 67 -11.81 -6.29 13.18
N TYR A 68 -11.07 -5.75 12.22
CA TYR A 68 -9.61 -5.68 12.33
C TYR A 68 -9.16 -4.53 13.23
N LYS A 69 -9.87 -3.41 13.22
CA LYS A 69 -9.68 -2.29 14.15
C LYS A 69 -9.86 -2.75 15.60
N SER A 70 -10.90 -3.51 15.90
CA SER A 70 -11.09 -4.09 17.24
C SER A 70 -9.93 -5.01 17.67
N LYS A 71 -9.26 -5.69 16.73
CA LYS A 71 -8.04 -6.45 17.04
C LYS A 71 -6.85 -5.54 17.30
N LEU A 72 -6.67 -4.51 16.48
CA LEU A 72 -5.61 -3.51 16.66
C LEU A 72 -5.74 -2.81 18.03
N GLU A 73 -6.96 -2.48 18.44
CA GLU A 73 -7.26 -1.86 19.73
C GLU A 73 -7.17 -2.83 20.93
N SER A 74 -6.98 -4.13 20.67
CA SER A 74 -6.84 -5.14 21.74
C SER A 74 -5.44 -5.21 22.36
N VAL A 75 -4.47 -4.51 21.78
CA VAL A 75 -3.08 -4.40 22.28
C VAL A 75 -2.80 -2.99 22.78
N PRO A 76 -1.84 -2.82 23.72
CA PRO A 76 -1.44 -1.48 24.18
C PRO A 76 -0.92 -0.61 23.02
N PRO A 77 -1.18 0.71 23.01
CA PRO A 77 -0.66 1.60 21.98
C PRO A 77 0.86 1.52 21.80
N GLU A 78 1.60 1.37 22.91
CA GLU A 78 3.06 1.26 22.91
C GLU A 78 3.55 0.01 22.16
N TYR A 79 2.73 -1.05 22.12
CA TYR A 79 3.04 -2.24 21.31
C TYR A 79 3.02 -1.90 19.82
N VAL A 80 2.05 -1.12 19.35
CA VAL A 80 1.93 -0.71 17.94
C VAL A 80 3.11 0.18 17.56
N GLU A 81 3.44 1.15 18.41
CA GLU A 81 4.58 2.07 18.21
C GLU A 81 5.89 1.28 18.11
N LEU A 82 6.18 0.40 19.08
CA LEU A 82 7.42 -0.40 19.08
C LEU A 82 7.53 -1.33 17.87
N ILE A 83 6.43 -1.96 17.44
CA ILE A 83 6.45 -2.88 16.30
C ILE A 83 6.64 -2.13 14.99
N THR A 84 6.01 -0.98 14.82
CA THR A 84 6.18 -0.16 13.60
C THR A 84 7.58 0.44 13.54
N GLU A 85 8.11 0.93 14.66
CA GLU A 85 9.49 1.41 14.77
C GLU A 85 10.48 0.31 14.40
N ALA A 86 10.36 -0.87 15.02
CA ALA A 86 11.22 -2.01 14.73
C ALA A 86 11.10 -2.46 13.27
N ALA A 87 9.90 -2.43 12.69
CA ALA A 87 9.71 -2.77 11.29
C ALA A 87 10.46 -1.80 10.37
N PHE A 88 10.34 -0.49 10.58
CA PHE A 88 10.93 0.50 9.67
C PHE A 88 12.46 0.60 9.77
N MET A 89 13.07 0.13 10.86
CA MET A 89 14.53 0.03 10.97
C MET A 89 15.17 -1.18 10.24
N LEU A 90 14.37 -2.14 9.79
CA LEU A 90 14.89 -3.34 9.13
C LEU A 90 15.12 -3.10 7.63
N ASP A 91 16.22 -3.64 7.09
CA ASP A 91 16.54 -3.55 5.64
C ASP A 91 15.95 -4.72 4.81
N ASP A 92 15.45 -5.77 5.47
CA ASP A 92 14.93 -6.98 4.81
C ASP A 92 13.40 -6.95 4.70
N THR A 93 12.89 -6.85 3.47
CA THR A 93 11.45 -6.77 3.16
C THR A 93 10.63 -7.87 3.85
N ARG A 94 11.11 -9.12 3.86
CA ARG A 94 10.40 -10.23 4.51
C ARG A 94 10.31 -10.04 6.02
N GLN A 95 11.39 -9.63 6.66
CA GLN A 95 11.40 -9.35 8.09
C GLN A 95 10.51 -8.14 8.41
N GLN A 96 10.58 -7.06 7.65
CA GLN A 96 9.68 -5.90 7.81
C GLN A 96 8.20 -6.32 7.79
N MET A 97 7.79 -7.06 6.76
CA MET A 97 6.40 -7.54 6.64
C MET A 97 6.00 -8.48 7.77
N LYS A 98 6.90 -9.39 8.21
CA LYS A 98 6.62 -10.28 9.34
C LYS A 98 6.47 -9.52 10.66
N THR A 99 7.30 -8.50 10.87
CA THR A 99 7.25 -7.63 12.04
C THR A 99 5.93 -6.87 12.07
N LEU A 100 5.53 -6.23 10.96
CA LEU A 100 4.23 -5.54 10.86
C LEU A 100 3.04 -6.50 11.03
N TYR A 101 3.13 -7.72 10.50
CA TYR A 101 2.10 -8.76 10.66
C TYR A 101 1.89 -9.20 12.12
N ALA A 102 2.85 -8.93 13.02
CA ALA A 102 2.69 -9.20 14.44
C ALA A 102 1.64 -8.30 15.10
N ILE A 103 1.32 -7.14 14.51
CA ILE A 103 0.27 -6.25 14.99
C ILE A 103 -1.10 -6.90 14.74
N PRO A 104 -1.90 -7.21 15.77
CA PRO A 104 -3.20 -7.82 15.57
C PRO A 104 -4.10 -6.94 14.71
N GLY A 105 -4.71 -7.53 13.67
CA GLY A 105 -5.53 -6.79 12.69
C GLY A 105 -4.78 -6.39 11.42
N VAL A 106 -3.45 -6.34 11.44
CA VAL A 106 -2.63 -6.06 10.26
C VAL A 106 -2.38 -7.36 9.48
N GLY A 107 -2.93 -7.44 8.27
CA GLY A 107 -2.59 -8.48 7.29
C GLY A 107 -1.47 -8.02 6.35
N TYR A 108 -0.92 -8.94 5.54
CA TYR A 108 0.15 -8.58 4.59
C TYR A 108 -0.24 -7.46 3.62
N ALA A 109 -1.49 -7.42 3.14
CA ALA A 109 -1.96 -6.34 2.28
C ALA A 109 -1.85 -4.97 2.98
N THR A 110 -2.26 -4.86 4.25
CA THR A 110 -2.09 -3.63 5.05
C THR A 110 -0.61 -3.36 5.33
N ALA A 111 0.20 -4.38 5.62
CA ALA A 111 1.62 -4.20 5.85
C ALA A 111 2.31 -3.54 4.63
N THR A 112 1.93 -3.92 3.40
CA THR A 112 2.46 -3.24 2.20
C THR A 112 2.08 -1.76 2.09
N VAL A 113 0.92 -1.37 2.62
CA VAL A 113 0.51 0.05 2.69
C VAL A 113 1.40 0.81 3.66
N LEU A 114 1.60 0.27 4.87
CA LEU A 114 2.48 0.88 5.88
C LEU A 114 3.92 1.04 5.34
N MET A 115 4.42 0.04 4.61
CA MET A 115 5.75 0.11 3.99
C MET A 115 5.82 1.14 2.86
N ALA A 116 4.81 1.19 1.97
CA ALA A 116 4.75 2.15 0.87
C ALA A 116 4.61 3.60 1.36
N PHE A 117 3.90 3.83 2.47
CA PHE A 117 3.78 5.17 3.05
C PHE A 117 5.05 5.58 3.81
N ASN A 118 5.76 4.63 4.41
CA ASN A 118 7.05 4.90 5.05
C ASN A 118 8.15 5.24 4.04
N ASN A 119 8.26 4.45 2.98
CA ASN A 119 9.27 4.65 1.93
C ASN A 119 8.65 4.38 0.54
N PRO A 120 7.99 5.40 -0.04
CA PRO A 120 7.34 5.28 -1.34
C PRO A 120 8.32 5.07 -2.50
N VAL A 121 9.59 5.43 -2.30
CA VAL A 121 10.65 5.22 -3.29
C VAL A 121 10.86 3.74 -3.55
N ASP A 122 11.00 2.95 -2.48
CA ASP A 122 11.39 1.52 -2.58
C ASP A 122 10.24 0.53 -2.46
N TYR A 123 9.06 0.97 -2.02
CA TYR A 123 7.90 0.11 -1.78
C TYR A 123 6.65 0.60 -2.51
N ALA A 124 5.75 -0.36 -2.75
CA ALA A 124 4.47 -0.14 -3.41
C ALA A 124 3.36 -0.89 -2.67
N VAL A 125 2.11 -0.50 -2.88
CA VAL A 125 0.97 -1.20 -2.28
C VAL A 125 0.75 -2.52 -2.99
N GLY A 126 0.66 -3.60 -2.21
CA GLY A 126 0.26 -4.91 -2.71
C GLY A 126 -1.26 -5.04 -2.75
N ASP A 127 -1.77 -5.53 -3.87
CA ASP A 127 -3.18 -5.90 -4.03
C ASP A 127 -3.33 -7.10 -4.97
N ARG A 128 -4.47 -7.80 -4.92
CA ARG A 128 -4.77 -8.90 -5.84
C ARG A 128 -4.76 -8.43 -7.30
N TYR A 129 -5.28 -7.24 -7.59
CA TYR A 129 -5.32 -6.72 -8.96
C TYR A 129 -3.91 -6.36 -9.45
N ILE A 130 -3.07 -5.83 -8.56
CA ILE A 130 -1.67 -5.57 -8.87
C ILE A 130 -0.90 -6.88 -9.10
N ASN A 131 -1.14 -7.92 -8.32
CA ASN A 131 -0.55 -9.24 -8.56
C ASN A 131 -0.95 -9.80 -9.92
N GLU A 132 -2.23 -9.68 -10.31
CA GLU A 132 -2.69 -10.09 -11.63
C GLU A 132 -2.00 -9.29 -12.75
N VAL A 133 -2.00 -7.96 -12.64
CA VAL A 133 -1.48 -7.04 -13.66
C VAL A 133 0.04 -7.14 -13.82
N ILE A 134 0.76 -7.29 -12.71
CA ILE A 134 2.22 -7.29 -12.68
C ILE A 134 2.79 -8.70 -12.83
N LEU A 135 2.29 -9.66 -12.06
CA LEU A 135 2.84 -11.02 -11.98
C LEU A 135 2.06 -12.06 -12.79
N GLY A 136 0.87 -11.71 -13.31
CA GLY A 136 0.00 -12.68 -13.98
C GLY A 136 -0.63 -13.68 -13.01
N LEU A 137 -0.70 -13.35 -11.71
CA LEU A 137 -1.26 -14.21 -10.68
C LEU A 137 -2.72 -13.84 -10.41
N GLU A 138 -3.64 -14.48 -11.13
CA GLU A 138 -5.08 -14.27 -10.99
C GLU A 138 -5.57 -14.62 -9.57
N ASP A 139 -6.46 -13.78 -9.04
CA ASP A 139 -7.12 -13.92 -7.72
C ASP A 139 -6.19 -14.23 -6.53
N THR A 140 -4.91 -13.85 -6.64
CA THR A 140 -3.90 -14.20 -5.65
C THR A 140 -3.70 -13.06 -4.66
N GLN A 141 -3.94 -13.35 -3.38
CA GLN A 141 -3.71 -12.41 -2.27
C GLN A 141 -2.21 -12.10 -2.07
N VAL A 142 -1.90 -10.99 -1.41
CA VAL A 142 -0.54 -10.62 -1.04
C VAL A 142 0.03 -11.62 -0.02
N THR A 143 1.24 -12.10 -0.29
CA THR A 143 2.03 -12.99 0.57
C THR A 143 3.46 -12.47 0.63
N LEU A 144 4.26 -12.98 1.58
CA LEU A 144 5.69 -12.66 1.63
C LEU A 144 6.43 -13.03 0.34
N SER A 145 6.04 -14.13 -0.31
CA SER A 145 6.73 -14.62 -1.50
C SER A 145 6.45 -13.74 -2.71
N ASN A 146 5.17 -13.44 -2.98
CA ASN A 146 4.82 -12.68 -4.17
C ASN A 146 5.10 -11.19 -4.04
N TYR A 147 5.22 -10.64 -2.82
CA TYR A 147 5.47 -9.22 -2.66
C TYR A 147 6.89 -8.82 -3.11
N GLU A 148 7.90 -9.63 -2.84
CA GLU A 148 9.26 -9.36 -3.35
C GLU A 148 9.33 -9.44 -4.88
N ASP A 149 8.66 -10.44 -5.46
CA ASP A 149 8.54 -10.58 -6.91
C ASP A 149 7.82 -9.37 -7.51
N LEU A 150 6.76 -8.89 -6.85
CA LEU A 150 6.02 -7.70 -7.25
C LEU A 150 6.93 -6.46 -7.27
N LEU A 151 7.66 -6.18 -6.19
CA LEU A 151 8.57 -5.04 -6.12
C LEU A 151 9.67 -5.13 -7.18
N SER A 152 10.22 -6.34 -7.41
CA SER A 152 11.23 -6.58 -8.44
C SER A 152 10.70 -6.27 -9.85
N GLU A 153 9.49 -6.72 -10.17
CA GLU A 153 8.87 -6.45 -11.46
C GLU A 153 8.48 -4.97 -11.64
N LEU A 154 8.02 -4.30 -10.59
CA LEU A 154 7.76 -2.86 -10.63
C LEU A 154 9.06 -2.06 -10.87
N ARG A 155 10.15 -2.39 -10.17
CA ARG A 155 11.48 -1.78 -10.40
C ARG A 155 11.95 -2.00 -11.83
N LYS A 156 11.79 -3.22 -12.35
CA LYS A 156 12.13 -3.53 -13.75
C LYS A 156 11.31 -2.73 -14.74
N ARG A 157 10.10 -2.27 -14.39
CA ARG A 157 9.18 -1.48 -15.23
C ARG A 157 9.44 0.03 -15.10
N ASN A 158 9.94 0.49 -13.97
CA ASN A 158 10.32 1.86 -13.68
C ASN A 158 11.60 2.29 -14.42
N LEU A 159 11.48 2.90 -15.61
CA LEU A 159 12.64 3.39 -16.39
C LEU A 159 13.11 4.79 -15.99
N SER A 160 12.24 5.55 -15.34
CA SER A 160 12.43 6.96 -15.03
C SER A 160 13.01 7.20 -13.63
N GLY A 161 13.11 6.14 -12.80
CA GLY A 161 13.56 6.27 -11.42
C GLY A 161 12.53 6.98 -10.53
N LEU A 162 11.24 6.89 -10.88
CA LEU A 162 10.13 7.39 -10.07
C LEU A 162 9.97 6.56 -8.79
N ASP A 163 9.19 7.06 -7.84
CA ASP A 163 8.78 6.30 -6.67
C ASP A 163 8.00 5.04 -7.08
N LEU A 164 8.29 3.89 -6.47
CA LEU A 164 7.56 2.66 -6.78
C LEU A 164 6.07 2.78 -6.47
N ARG A 165 5.70 3.57 -5.46
CA ARG A 165 4.30 3.91 -5.18
C ARG A 165 3.63 4.59 -6.38
N THR A 166 4.29 5.55 -7.03
CA THR A 166 3.80 6.22 -8.24
C THR A 166 3.63 5.25 -9.40
N VAL A 167 4.61 4.38 -9.61
CA VAL A 167 4.54 3.35 -10.67
C VAL A 167 3.37 2.39 -10.44
N GLU A 168 3.17 1.95 -9.20
CA GLU A 168 2.07 1.05 -8.86
C GLU A 168 0.69 1.71 -9.01
N LYS A 169 0.51 2.97 -8.55
CA LYS A 169 -0.72 3.75 -8.81
C LYS A 169 -1.09 3.75 -10.29
N ALA A 170 -0.10 4.00 -11.16
CA ALA A 170 -0.32 4.03 -12.60
C ALA A 170 -0.80 2.67 -13.16
N TYR A 171 -0.18 1.58 -12.74
CA TYR A 171 -0.59 0.23 -13.17
C TYR A 171 -1.97 -0.15 -12.64
N TYR A 172 -2.31 0.25 -11.41
CA TYR A 172 -3.65 0.07 -10.86
C TYR A 172 -4.69 0.85 -11.67
N GLN A 173 -4.44 2.13 -11.94
CA GLN A 173 -5.38 2.99 -12.65
C GLN A 173 -5.62 2.52 -14.08
N ALA A 174 -4.57 2.13 -14.80
CA ALA A 174 -4.74 1.57 -16.14
C ALA A 174 -5.43 0.19 -16.15
N HIS A 175 -5.40 -0.56 -15.05
CA HIS A 175 -6.26 -1.74 -14.89
C HIS A 175 -7.73 -1.33 -14.73
N LEU A 176 -8.04 -0.39 -13.84
CA LEU A 176 -9.41 0.11 -13.63
C LEU A 176 -10.02 0.65 -14.92
N GLN A 177 -9.28 1.48 -15.67
CA GLN A 177 -9.78 2.05 -16.93
C GLN A 177 -10.12 0.98 -17.97
N ARG A 178 -9.35 -0.11 -18.05
CA ARG A 178 -9.65 -1.22 -18.97
C ARG A 178 -10.87 -2.02 -18.54
N THR A 179 -11.00 -2.28 -17.25
CA THR A 179 -12.14 -3.02 -16.70
C THR A 179 -13.44 -2.22 -16.89
N ASN A 180 -13.39 -0.91 -16.72
CA ASN A 180 -14.55 -0.02 -16.91
C ASN A 180 -14.93 0.20 -18.39
N GLN A 181 -13.98 0.07 -19.34
CA GLN A 181 -14.25 0.13 -20.78
C GLN A 181 -14.78 -1.21 -21.37
N GLY A 182 -14.74 -2.29 -20.59
CA GLY A 182 -15.24 -3.61 -20.96
C GLY A 182 -16.67 -3.92 -20.48
N GLN A 183 -17.34 -2.95 -19.84
CA GLN A 183 -18.76 -3.00 -19.46
C GLN A 183 -19.59 -2.11 -20.38
#